data_AF-D4GEU2-F1
#
_entry.id   AF-D4GEU2-F1
#
_cell.length_a   1.000
_cell.length_b   1.000
_cell.length_c   1.000
_cell.angle_alpha   90.00
_cell.angle_beta   90.00
_cell.angle_gamma   90.00
#
_symmetry.space_group_name_H-M   'P 1'
#
loop_
_entity.id
_entity.type
_entity.pdbx_description
1 polymer ?
#
loop_
_entity_poly.entity_id
_entity_poly.type
_entity_poly.pdbx_seq_one_letter_code
_entity_poly.pdbx_strand_id
1 'polypeptide(L)'
;MKKSLIRVFLNLVTRMAVVLVALTGITVAAENIPSSARSAEQPCCGPVTPAAQAILTVLDRSDVEHLWLNHHHVNWETGQPDKPDDYSGPGNHTHCSAFAAAMGARLGVYMLRPPEHSQILLASAQTRWFDSQEGRQAGWIRAADALHAQQLANQGMLVVISYESPDKHRPGHIVIVRPSLITLARLRAEGPYITQAGTHNLLVGNAATAFAGHPGAWPDGVKFFAHALRQ
;
A
#
# COMPACT_ATOMS: atom_id res chain seq x y z
N MET A 1 86.16 20.59 -28.73
CA MET A 1 87.04 21.78 -28.56
C MET A 1 86.63 22.54 -27.30
N LYS A 2 87.61 22.80 -26.41
CA LYS A 2 87.68 23.84 -25.35
C LYS A 2 86.71 23.73 -24.15
N LYS A 3 87.22 23.29 -22.97
CA LYS A 3 87.71 24.09 -21.81
C LYS A 3 86.54 24.75 -21.05
N SER A 4 86.13 24.20 -19.90
CA SER A 4 86.61 24.51 -18.53
C SER A 4 86.42 25.97 -18.11
N LEU A 5 85.87 26.18 -16.90
CA LEU A 5 86.36 27.06 -15.81
C LEU A 5 85.15 27.57 -14.97
N ILE A 6 84.97 27.12 -13.72
CA ILE A 6 85.30 27.84 -12.46
C ILE A 6 84.12 28.77 -12.02
N ARG A 7 83.55 28.72 -10.79
CA ARG A 7 84.14 29.10 -9.49
C ARG A 7 83.14 28.88 -8.31
N VAL A 8 83.60 28.19 -7.26
CA VAL A 8 83.59 28.60 -5.82
C VAL A 8 82.29 28.43 -5.02
N PHE A 9 82.17 27.39 -4.19
CA PHE A 9 82.55 27.32 -2.74
C PHE A 9 81.81 28.34 -1.86
N LEU A 10 80.92 27.87 -0.96
CA LEU A 10 81.16 27.78 0.49
C LEU A 10 79.85 27.43 1.26
N ASN A 11 79.87 26.29 1.96
CA ASN A 11 79.24 25.90 3.25
C ASN A 11 78.04 26.73 3.78
N LEU A 12 76.95 26.17 4.32
CA LEU A 12 76.84 25.26 5.48
C LEU A 12 75.30 25.16 5.70
N VAL A 13 74.61 24.03 5.86
CA VAL A 13 74.40 23.27 7.10
C VAL A 13 73.37 22.17 6.74
N THR A 14 73.80 20.92 6.84
CA THR A 14 73.12 19.79 7.49
C THR A 14 71.58 19.74 7.54
N ARG A 15 70.97 18.72 6.92
CA ARG A 15 70.39 17.52 7.61
C ARG A 15 69.51 16.69 6.66
N MET A 16 69.85 15.39 6.59
CA MET A 16 68.95 14.32 6.15
C MET A 16 67.61 14.37 6.88
N ALA A 17 66.53 14.18 6.15
CA ALA A 17 65.33 13.53 6.67
C ALA A 17 64.73 12.67 5.55
N VAL A 18 64.90 11.35 5.72
CA VAL A 18 64.20 10.30 4.98
C VAL A 18 62.71 10.46 5.28
N VAL A 19 61.89 10.70 4.25
CA VAL A 19 60.43 10.72 4.40
C VAL A 19 59.93 9.29 4.24
N LEU A 20 59.59 8.65 5.37
CA LEU A 20 58.81 7.41 5.38
C LEU A 20 57.37 7.75 4.98
N VAL A 21 56.87 7.14 3.91
CA VAL A 21 55.45 7.16 3.56
C VAL A 21 54.74 6.16 4.48
N ALA A 22 54.01 6.67 5.48
CA ALA A 22 53.06 5.87 6.23
C ALA A 22 51.72 5.88 5.47
N LEU A 23 51.35 4.73 4.89
CA LEU A 23 49.99 4.47 4.41
C LEU A 23 49.04 4.43 5.61
N THR A 24 48.39 5.55 5.91
CA THR A 24 47.25 5.57 6.82
C THR A 24 46.03 5.07 6.06
N GLY A 25 45.64 3.83 6.32
CA GLY A 25 44.31 3.33 5.96
C GLY A 25 43.26 4.16 6.68
N ILE A 26 42.47 4.92 5.93
CA ILE A 26 41.28 5.58 6.45
C ILE A 26 40.21 4.48 6.58
N THR A 27 40.19 3.80 7.73
CA THR A 27 39.00 3.08 8.16
C THR A 27 37.96 4.13 8.52
N VAL A 28 36.99 4.35 7.63
CA VAL A 28 35.76 5.08 7.98
C VAL A 28 35.10 4.27 9.08
N ALA A 29 35.14 4.77 10.32
CA ALA A 29 34.38 4.19 11.41
C ALA A 29 32.91 4.20 10.98
N ALA A 30 32.29 3.02 10.87
CA ALA A 30 30.87 2.92 10.67
C ALA A 30 30.20 3.62 11.86
N GLU A 31 29.65 4.80 11.63
CA GLU A 31 28.92 5.54 12.65
C GLU A 31 27.81 4.65 13.20
N ASN A 32 27.83 4.46 14.51
CA ASN A 32 26.80 3.72 15.24
C ASN A 32 25.49 4.49 15.14
N ILE A 33 24.73 4.24 14.07
CA ILE A 33 23.33 4.67 13.98
C ILE A 33 22.63 4.16 15.24
N PRO A 34 21.99 5.03 16.04
CA PRO A 34 21.34 4.63 17.28
C PRO A 34 20.33 3.51 17.00
N SER A 35 20.37 2.46 17.82
CA SER A 35 19.54 1.25 17.67
C SER A 35 18.03 1.54 17.58
N SER A 36 17.58 2.66 18.16
CA SER A 36 16.21 3.16 18.07
C SER A 36 15.79 3.59 16.66
N ALA A 37 16.69 4.19 15.86
CA ALA A 37 16.40 4.59 14.48
C ALA A 37 16.27 3.36 13.57
N ARG A 38 17.13 2.34 13.76
CA ARG A 38 17.02 1.05 13.03
C ARG A 38 15.72 0.31 13.34
N SER A 39 15.19 0.44 14.55
CA SER A 39 13.92 -0.20 14.94
C SER A 39 12.69 0.44 14.30
N ALA A 40 12.72 1.72 13.96
CA ALA A 40 11.60 2.43 13.33
C ALA A 40 11.44 2.08 11.84
N GLU A 41 12.52 1.61 11.21
CA GLU A 41 12.55 1.22 9.79
C GLU A 41 12.28 -0.27 9.54
N GLN A 42 12.21 -1.09 10.59
CA GLN A 42 11.88 -2.51 10.45
C GLN A 42 10.42 -2.69 9.97
N PRO A 43 10.16 -3.62 9.04
CA PRO A 43 8.81 -4.03 8.68
C PRO A 43 8.02 -4.43 9.93
N CYS A 44 6.78 -3.97 10.03
CA CYS A 44 5.87 -4.45 11.04
C CYS A 44 5.17 -5.73 10.55
N CYS A 45 4.29 -6.25 11.42
CA CYS A 45 3.14 -7.01 10.96
C CYS A 45 3.43 -8.41 10.40
N GLY A 46 4.65 -8.92 10.61
CA GLY A 46 5.06 -10.26 10.20
C GLY A 46 5.40 -10.37 8.71
N PRO A 47 5.90 -11.55 8.28
CA PRO A 47 6.32 -11.76 6.90
C PRO A 47 5.14 -11.76 5.94
N VAL A 48 5.37 -11.33 4.69
CA VAL A 48 4.43 -11.54 3.58
C VAL A 48 4.54 -13.01 3.15
N THR A 49 3.51 -13.81 3.42
CA THR A 49 3.50 -15.24 3.12
C THR A 49 3.33 -15.51 1.61
N PRO A 50 3.60 -16.73 1.13
CA PRO A 50 3.27 -17.11 -0.25
C PRO A 50 1.79 -16.93 -0.60
N ALA A 51 0.88 -17.19 0.35
CA ALA A 51 -0.56 -16.95 0.17
C ALA A 51 -0.86 -15.45 -0.02
N ALA A 52 -0.19 -14.58 0.74
CA ALA A 52 -0.29 -13.14 0.57
C ALA A 52 0.28 -12.67 -0.78
N GLN A 53 1.36 -13.29 -1.26
CA GLN A 53 1.90 -13.01 -2.59
C GLN A 53 0.92 -13.38 -3.72
N ALA A 54 0.10 -14.42 -3.54
CA ALA A 54 -0.96 -14.75 -4.49
C ALA A 54 -2.03 -13.65 -4.57
N ILE A 55 -2.42 -13.07 -3.43
CA ILE A 55 -3.34 -11.91 -3.39
C ILE A 55 -2.70 -10.71 -4.11
N LEU A 56 -1.44 -10.38 -3.80
CA LEU A 56 -0.73 -9.31 -4.49
C LEU A 56 -0.72 -9.52 -6.01
N THR A 57 -0.49 -10.74 -6.46
CA THR A 57 -0.50 -11.08 -7.89
C THR A 57 -1.86 -10.80 -8.54
N VAL A 58 -2.97 -11.09 -7.85
CA VAL A 58 -4.32 -10.77 -8.34
C VAL A 58 -4.55 -9.27 -8.41
N LEU A 59 -4.11 -8.52 -7.39
CA LEU A 59 -4.22 -7.06 -7.36
C LEU A 59 -3.36 -6.40 -8.45
N ASP A 60 -2.13 -6.86 -8.64
CA ASP A 60 -1.21 -6.31 -9.64
C ASP A 60 -1.65 -6.62 -11.07
N ARG A 61 -2.37 -7.72 -11.28
CA ARG A 61 -3.00 -8.07 -12.57
C ARG A 61 -4.40 -7.50 -12.74
N SER A 62 -4.86 -6.68 -11.80
CA SER A 62 -6.21 -6.11 -11.88
C SER A 62 -6.35 -5.05 -12.97
N ASP A 63 -5.25 -4.38 -13.33
CA ASP A 63 -5.22 -3.22 -14.21
C ASP A 63 -6.15 -2.08 -13.74
N VAL A 64 -6.30 -1.95 -12.42
CA VAL A 64 -7.22 -0.98 -11.79
C VAL A 64 -6.95 0.46 -12.22
N GLU A 65 -5.72 0.80 -12.60
CA GLU A 65 -5.37 2.17 -13.04
C GLU A 65 -6.01 2.53 -14.40
N HIS A 66 -6.42 1.54 -15.20
CA HIS A 66 -7.05 1.73 -16.51
C HIS A 66 -8.49 1.19 -16.59
N LEU A 67 -8.93 0.42 -15.59
CA LEU A 67 -10.27 -0.19 -15.50
C LEU A 67 -11.05 0.37 -14.31
N TRP A 68 -12.36 0.17 -14.26
CA TRP A 68 -13.25 0.78 -13.25
C TRP A 68 -13.10 2.31 -13.21
N LEU A 69 -13.11 2.94 -14.38
CA LEU A 69 -12.91 4.38 -14.50
C LEU A 69 -14.10 5.14 -13.91
N ASN A 70 -13.80 6.13 -13.07
CA ASN A 70 -14.79 7.08 -12.59
C ASN A 70 -15.38 7.86 -13.79
N HIS A 71 -16.66 8.25 -13.69
CA HIS A 71 -17.43 8.89 -14.77
C HIS A 71 -17.86 7.97 -15.93
N HIS A 72 -17.57 6.66 -15.85
CA HIS A 72 -18.05 5.67 -16.81
C HIS A 72 -18.92 4.62 -16.10
N HIS A 73 -20.00 4.18 -16.76
CA HIS A 73 -20.68 2.95 -16.32
C HIS A 73 -19.85 1.75 -16.78
N VAL A 74 -19.62 0.80 -15.87
CA VAL A 74 -18.73 -0.33 -16.10
C VAL A 74 -19.40 -1.65 -15.76
N ASN A 75 -18.95 -2.71 -16.43
CA ASN A 75 -19.17 -4.07 -15.94
C ASN A 75 -18.43 -4.24 -14.61
N TRP A 76 -19.16 -4.57 -13.54
CA TRP A 76 -18.58 -4.60 -12.18
C TRP A 76 -17.43 -5.60 -12.04
N GLU A 77 -17.46 -6.71 -12.78
CA GLU A 77 -16.53 -7.83 -12.66
C GLU A 77 -15.23 -7.57 -13.43
N THR A 78 -15.34 -6.95 -14.62
CA THR A 78 -14.19 -6.69 -15.49
C THR A 78 -13.65 -5.27 -15.35
N GLY A 79 -14.47 -4.32 -14.91
CA GLY A 79 -14.13 -2.89 -14.88
C GLY A 79 -14.17 -2.21 -16.24
N GLN A 80 -14.51 -2.92 -17.31
CA GLN A 80 -14.60 -2.35 -18.65
C GLN A 80 -15.88 -1.51 -18.78
N PRO A 81 -15.80 -0.33 -19.42
CA PRO A 81 -16.99 0.41 -19.81
C PRO A 81 -17.91 -0.45 -20.70
N ASP A 82 -19.19 -0.50 -20.38
CA ASP A 82 -20.20 -1.29 -21.11
C ASP A 82 -21.40 -0.42 -21.57
N LYS A 83 -21.25 0.91 -21.46
CA LYS A 83 -22.16 1.93 -21.98
C LYS A 83 -21.38 2.98 -22.79
N PRO A 84 -22.06 3.73 -23.68
CA PRO A 84 -21.47 4.88 -24.34
C PRO A 84 -20.94 5.94 -23.36
N ASP A 85 -19.96 6.74 -23.78
CA ASP A 85 -19.33 7.76 -22.94
C ASP A 85 -20.29 8.90 -22.51
N ASP A 86 -21.35 9.14 -23.28
CA ASP A 86 -22.39 10.13 -22.96
C ASP A 86 -23.50 9.58 -22.05
N TYR A 87 -23.33 8.35 -21.52
CA TYR A 87 -24.29 7.74 -20.62
C TYR A 87 -24.44 8.53 -19.30
N SER A 88 -25.63 9.11 -19.11
CA SER A 88 -25.97 9.91 -17.93
C SER A 88 -26.85 9.17 -16.90
N GLY A 89 -26.98 7.86 -17.02
CA GLY A 89 -27.76 7.06 -16.07
C GLY A 89 -26.99 6.71 -14.79
N PRO A 90 -27.62 5.98 -13.86
CA PRO A 90 -27.00 5.62 -12.59
C PRO A 90 -25.79 4.71 -12.77
N GLY A 91 -24.88 4.68 -11.79
CA GLY A 91 -23.75 3.75 -11.78
C GLY A 91 -22.55 4.18 -12.64
N ASN A 92 -22.44 5.47 -12.96
CA ASN A 92 -21.29 6.04 -13.67
C ASN A 92 -20.31 6.80 -12.74
N HIS A 93 -20.42 6.67 -11.42
CA HIS A 93 -19.51 7.33 -10.48
C HIS A 93 -18.30 6.43 -10.15
N THR A 94 -17.66 6.63 -8.99
CA THR A 94 -16.55 5.78 -8.53
C THR A 94 -17.00 4.35 -8.25
N HIS A 95 -16.09 3.39 -8.36
CA HIS A 95 -16.42 1.95 -8.42
C HIS A 95 -15.80 1.11 -7.30
N CYS A 96 -15.40 1.74 -6.19
CA CYS A 96 -14.58 1.12 -5.15
C CYS A 96 -15.13 -0.22 -4.63
N SER A 97 -16.44 -0.31 -4.40
CA SER A 97 -17.11 -1.54 -3.97
C SER A 97 -17.28 -2.59 -5.05
N ALA A 98 -17.44 -2.17 -6.32
CA ALA A 98 -17.49 -3.09 -7.45
C ALA A 98 -16.12 -3.72 -7.69
N PHE A 99 -15.05 -2.91 -7.65
CA PHE A 99 -13.68 -3.38 -7.71
C PHE A 99 -13.34 -4.35 -6.56
N ALA A 100 -13.69 -4.00 -5.32
CA ALA A 100 -13.47 -4.88 -4.18
C ALA A 100 -14.17 -6.24 -4.36
N ALA A 101 -15.42 -6.22 -4.83
CA ALA A 101 -16.18 -7.42 -5.14
C ALA A 101 -15.57 -8.25 -6.28
N ALA A 102 -15.05 -7.60 -7.33
CA ALA A 102 -14.39 -8.27 -8.45
C ALA A 102 -13.12 -8.99 -8.00
N MET A 103 -12.28 -8.35 -7.18
CA MET A 103 -11.09 -9.00 -6.63
C MET A 103 -11.47 -10.15 -5.68
N GLY A 104 -12.51 -9.96 -4.86
CA GLY A 104 -13.09 -11.05 -4.06
C GLY A 104 -13.51 -12.23 -4.93
N ALA A 105 -14.24 -11.99 -6.02
CA ALA A 105 -14.67 -13.02 -6.96
C ALA A 105 -13.48 -13.78 -7.57
N ARG A 106 -12.45 -13.06 -8.03
CA ARG A 106 -11.20 -13.66 -8.56
C ARG A 106 -10.46 -14.51 -7.52
N LEU A 107 -10.60 -14.18 -6.24
CA LEU A 107 -10.02 -14.91 -5.10
C LEU A 107 -10.97 -15.97 -4.51
N GLY A 108 -12.14 -16.20 -5.11
CA GLY A 108 -13.13 -17.16 -4.61
C GLY A 108 -13.81 -16.74 -3.29
N VAL A 109 -13.72 -15.45 -2.92
CA VAL A 109 -14.32 -14.85 -1.73
C VAL A 109 -15.57 -14.07 -2.13
N TYR A 110 -16.70 -14.40 -1.50
CA TYR A 110 -17.93 -13.66 -1.71
C TYR A 110 -18.01 -12.42 -0.83
N MET A 111 -18.45 -11.31 -1.44
CA MET A 111 -18.99 -10.14 -0.76
C MET A 111 -20.16 -9.61 -1.59
N LEU A 112 -21.05 -8.82 -1.00
CA LEU A 112 -22.20 -8.27 -1.72
C LEU A 112 -21.78 -7.60 -3.02
N ARG A 113 -22.46 -7.95 -4.11
CA ARG A 113 -22.14 -7.52 -5.47
C ARG A 113 -23.33 -7.75 -6.42
N PRO A 114 -23.33 -7.15 -7.61
CA PRO A 114 -24.29 -7.47 -8.65
C PRO A 114 -24.13 -8.90 -9.19
N PRO A 115 -25.19 -9.49 -9.77
CA PRO A 115 -26.53 -8.92 -9.87
C PRO A 115 -27.37 -9.05 -8.59
N GLU A 116 -26.94 -9.82 -7.59
CA GLU A 116 -27.73 -10.09 -6.38
C GLU A 116 -27.93 -8.85 -5.50
N HIS A 117 -27.04 -7.85 -5.63
CA HIS A 117 -27.15 -6.56 -4.95
C HIS A 117 -26.81 -5.40 -5.89
N SER A 118 -27.56 -4.30 -5.78
CA SER A 118 -27.30 -3.07 -6.55
C SER A 118 -25.91 -2.49 -6.27
N GLN A 119 -25.28 -1.91 -7.29
CA GLN A 119 -24.02 -1.15 -7.16
C GLN A 119 -24.22 0.18 -6.41
N ILE A 120 -25.45 0.71 -6.39
CA ILE A 120 -25.76 1.99 -5.75
C ILE A 120 -25.61 1.86 -4.22
N LEU A 121 -24.77 2.72 -3.64
CA LEU A 121 -24.43 2.72 -2.20
C LEU A 121 -23.86 1.38 -1.69
N LEU A 122 -23.26 0.58 -2.59
CA LEU A 122 -22.82 -0.78 -2.29
C LEU A 122 -21.73 -0.84 -1.22
N ALA A 123 -20.80 0.11 -1.13
CA ALA A 123 -19.76 0.11 -0.08
C ALA A 123 -20.37 0.15 1.34
N SER A 124 -21.40 0.97 1.57
CA SER A 124 -22.12 1.00 2.84
C SER A 124 -22.86 -0.31 3.10
N ALA A 125 -23.47 -0.90 2.06
CA ALA A 125 -24.15 -2.19 2.18
C ALA A 125 -23.18 -3.34 2.49
N GLN A 126 -22.02 -3.38 1.83
CA GLN A 126 -20.93 -4.32 2.10
C GLN A 126 -20.45 -4.20 3.55
N THR A 127 -20.21 -2.96 4.03
CA THR A 127 -19.80 -2.71 5.42
C THR A 127 -20.77 -3.31 6.42
N ARG A 128 -22.07 -3.08 6.26
CA ARG A 128 -23.11 -3.66 7.13
C ARG A 128 -23.17 -5.18 7.05
N TRP A 129 -23.04 -5.73 5.84
CA TRP A 129 -23.11 -7.17 5.61
C TRP A 129 -21.92 -7.91 6.23
N PHE A 130 -20.70 -7.38 6.16
CA PHE A 130 -19.55 -7.99 6.84
C PHE A 130 -19.77 -8.12 8.35
N ASP A 131 -20.43 -7.13 8.96
CA ASP A 131 -20.80 -7.13 10.39
C ASP A 131 -22.09 -7.91 10.69
N SER A 132 -22.81 -8.43 9.69
CA SER A 132 -24.05 -9.18 9.88
C SER A 132 -23.79 -10.64 10.23
N GLN A 133 -24.83 -11.36 10.61
CA GLN A 133 -24.73 -12.81 10.83
C GLN A 133 -24.35 -13.54 9.53
N GLU A 134 -24.92 -13.12 8.41
CA GLU A 134 -24.70 -13.67 7.09
C GLU A 134 -23.24 -13.46 6.63
N GLY A 135 -22.66 -12.27 6.82
CA GLY A 135 -21.25 -12.03 6.48
C GLY A 135 -20.30 -12.87 7.32
N ARG A 136 -20.57 -13.01 8.62
CA ARG A 136 -19.79 -13.89 9.50
C ARG A 136 -19.91 -15.37 9.10
N GLN A 137 -21.12 -15.84 8.79
CA GLN A 137 -21.34 -17.20 8.31
C GLN A 137 -20.69 -17.44 6.94
N ALA A 138 -20.57 -16.41 6.11
CA ALA A 138 -19.83 -16.48 4.86
C ALA A 138 -18.31 -16.57 5.05
N GLY A 139 -17.79 -16.24 6.24
CA GLY A 139 -16.37 -16.36 6.60
C GLY A 139 -15.66 -15.05 6.90
N TRP A 140 -16.37 -13.91 6.89
CA TRP A 140 -15.78 -12.61 7.21
C TRP A 140 -15.61 -12.44 8.72
N ILE A 141 -14.44 -11.93 9.11
CA ILE A 141 -14.12 -11.58 10.49
C ILE A 141 -13.73 -10.11 10.59
N ARG A 142 -13.96 -9.50 11.75
CA ARG A 142 -13.54 -8.13 12.02
C ARG A 142 -12.10 -8.12 12.54
N ALA A 143 -11.23 -7.34 11.91
CA ALA A 143 -9.92 -7.03 12.48
C ALA A 143 -10.07 -5.85 13.46
N ALA A 144 -9.26 -5.87 14.52
CA ALA A 144 -9.39 -4.93 15.63
C ALA A 144 -9.00 -3.50 15.21
N ASP A 145 -7.94 -3.38 14.42
CA ASP A 145 -7.33 -2.13 14.00
C ASP A 145 -6.49 -2.32 12.72
N ALA A 146 -5.82 -1.27 12.27
CA ALA A 146 -4.94 -1.29 11.12
C ALA A 146 -3.74 -2.25 11.27
N LEU A 147 -3.23 -2.44 12.49
CA LEU A 147 -2.12 -3.37 12.77
C LEU A 147 -2.55 -4.81 12.55
N HIS A 148 -3.68 -5.19 13.15
CA HIS A 148 -4.25 -6.52 12.98
C HIS A 148 -4.66 -6.74 11.52
N ALA A 149 -5.25 -5.75 10.85
CA ALA A 149 -5.60 -5.83 9.44
C ALA A 149 -4.38 -6.11 8.55
N GLN A 150 -3.26 -5.40 8.76
CA GLN A 150 -2.02 -5.64 8.00
C GLN A 150 -1.42 -7.01 8.30
N GLN A 151 -1.48 -7.48 9.55
CA GLN A 151 -1.03 -8.83 9.92
C GLN A 151 -1.83 -9.91 9.17
N LEU A 152 -3.15 -9.80 9.13
CA LEU A 152 -4.01 -10.75 8.42
C LEU A 152 -3.76 -10.72 6.90
N ALA A 153 -3.56 -9.53 6.33
CA ALA A 153 -3.19 -9.39 4.92
C ALA A 153 -1.84 -10.06 4.63
N ASN A 154 -0.83 -9.82 5.47
CA ASN A 154 0.50 -10.44 5.35
C ASN A 154 0.45 -11.96 5.49
N GLN A 155 -0.52 -12.50 6.25
CA GLN A 155 -0.74 -13.94 6.39
C GLN A 155 -1.49 -14.57 5.20
N GLY A 156 -2.02 -13.77 4.28
CA GLY A 156 -2.70 -14.26 3.07
C GLY A 156 -4.22 -14.30 3.17
N MET A 157 -4.81 -13.47 4.03
CA MET A 157 -6.24 -13.21 4.01
C MET A 157 -6.55 -12.05 3.07
N LEU A 158 -7.71 -12.08 2.40
CA LEU A 158 -8.26 -10.89 1.75
C LEU A 158 -8.74 -9.94 2.83
N VAL A 159 -8.20 -8.73 2.87
CA VAL A 159 -8.54 -7.73 3.88
C VAL A 159 -9.03 -6.46 3.21
N VAL A 160 -10.13 -5.91 3.72
CA VAL A 160 -10.71 -4.64 3.27
C VAL A 160 -10.80 -3.64 4.43
N ILE A 161 -10.62 -2.37 4.10
CA ILE A 161 -10.99 -1.24 4.97
C ILE A 161 -12.28 -0.69 4.39
N SER A 162 -13.32 -0.58 5.21
CA SER A 162 -14.65 -0.20 4.76
C SER A 162 -15.26 0.87 5.66
N TYR A 163 -15.85 1.88 5.03
CA TYR A 163 -16.56 2.97 5.67
C TYR A 163 -18.01 2.96 5.24
N GLU A 164 -18.90 2.90 6.23
CA GLU A 164 -20.33 3.17 6.03
C GLU A 164 -20.59 4.65 6.27
N SER A 165 -21.16 5.32 5.27
CA SER A 165 -21.60 6.70 5.45
C SER A 165 -22.71 6.78 6.52
N PRO A 166 -22.61 7.68 7.50
CA PRO A 166 -23.69 7.91 8.49
C PRO A 166 -24.93 8.52 7.83
N ASP A 167 -24.78 9.21 6.70
CA ASP A 167 -25.89 9.61 5.85
C ASP A 167 -26.23 8.49 4.87
N LYS A 168 -27.45 7.94 5.00
CA LYS A 168 -27.98 6.83 4.19
C LYS A 168 -28.13 7.16 2.70
N HIS A 169 -28.05 8.43 2.31
CA HIS A 169 -28.14 8.88 0.92
C HIS A 169 -26.77 9.18 0.30
N ARG A 170 -25.69 9.06 1.09
CA ARG A 170 -24.32 9.28 0.63
C ARG A 170 -23.54 7.96 0.53
N PRO A 171 -22.64 7.84 -0.46
CA PRO A 171 -21.85 6.63 -0.62
C PRO A 171 -20.85 6.48 0.53
N GLY A 172 -20.69 5.24 0.98
CA GLY A 172 -19.52 4.81 1.76
C GLY A 172 -18.29 4.67 0.86
N HIS A 173 -17.23 4.07 1.40
CA HIS A 173 -16.01 3.77 0.63
C HIS A 173 -15.38 2.48 1.13
N ILE A 174 -14.73 1.74 0.23
CA ILE A 174 -14.08 0.48 0.55
C ILE A 174 -12.81 0.32 -0.28
N VAL A 175 -11.73 -0.14 0.34
CA VAL A 175 -10.45 -0.40 -0.30
C VAL A 175 -9.89 -1.74 0.13
N ILE A 176 -9.05 -2.36 -0.69
CA ILE A 176 -8.37 -3.61 -0.34
C ILE A 176 -7.01 -3.29 0.26
N VAL A 177 -6.71 -3.87 1.43
CA VAL A 177 -5.38 -3.79 2.04
C VAL A 177 -4.41 -4.66 1.25
N ARG A 178 -3.27 -4.08 0.88
CA ARG A 178 -2.17 -4.80 0.24
C ARG A 178 -1.29 -5.45 1.31
N PRO A 179 -0.95 -6.74 1.17
CA PRO A 179 0.17 -7.32 1.91
C PRO A 179 1.45 -6.52 1.66
N SER A 180 2.21 -6.22 2.71
CA SER A 180 3.39 -5.38 2.57
C SER A 180 4.36 -5.49 3.76
N LEU A 181 5.58 -5.00 3.54
CA LEU A 181 6.59 -4.81 4.58
C LEU A 181 6.55 -3.39 5.16
N ILE A 182 5.37 -2.78 5.25
CA ILE A 182 5.19 -1.43 5.82
C ILE A 182 5.76 -1.38 7.25
N THR A 183 6.39 -0.26 7.62
CA THR A 183 6.91 -0.07 8.98
C THR A 183 5.79 0.34 9.93
N LEU A 184 5.96 0.09 11.22
CA LEU A 184 4.95 0.47 12.22
C LEU A 184 4.72 1.99 12.27
N ALA A 185 5.77 2.78 12.05
CA ALA A 185 5.69 4.24 12.00
C ALA A 185 4.81 4.71 10.82
N ARG A 186 5.04 4.16 9.61
CA ARG A 186 4.22 4.49 8.43
C ARG A 186 2.79 4.01 8.59
N LEU A 187 2.59 2.79 9.08
CA LEU A 187 1.26 2.25 9.32
C LEU A 187 0.43 3.14 10.27
N ARG A 188 1.05 3.70 11.31
CA ARG A 188 0.38 4.62 12.24
C ARG A 188 0.08 5.98 11.63
N ALA A 189 0.99 6.49 10.79
CA ALA A 189 0.83 7.81 10.19
C ALA A 189 -0.17 7.82 9.03
N GLU A 190 -0.14 6.78 8.19
CA GLU A 190 -0.81 6.77 6.88
C GLU A 190 -1.83 5.62 6.73
N GLY A 191 -1.84 4.67 7.65
CA GLY A 191 -2.58 3.41 7.49
C GLY A 191 -1.89 2.42 6.55
N PRO A 192 -2.53 1.26 6.29
CA PRO A 192 -2.00 0.24 5.40
C PRO A 192 -1.83 0.76 3.97
N TYR A 193 -0.95 0.11 3.19
CA TYR A 193 -1.01 0.27 1.75
C TYR A 193 -2.27 -0.39 1.19
N ILE A 194 -2.86 0.22 0.17
CA ILE A 194 -4.14 -0.21 -0.39
C ILE A 194 -4.13 -0.25 -1.93
N THR A 195 -5.08 -0.98 -2.49
CA THR A 195 -5.49 -0.91 -3.90
C THR A 195 -6.94 -0.42 -3.96
N GLN A 196 -7.27 0.50 -4.86
CA GLN A 196 -8.64 1.02 -4.99
C GLN A 196 -9.04 1.43 -6.41
N ALA A 197 -10.36 1.42 -6.65
CA ALA A 197 -11.02 2.11 -7.75
C ALA A 197 -11.90 3.28 -7.22
N GLY A 198 -11.26 4.38 -6.81
CA GLY A 198 -11.92 5.50 -6.13
C GLY A 198 -12.20 6.69 -7.05
N THR A 199 -12.11 7.89 -6.48
CA THR A 199 -12.02 9.14 -7.30
C THR A 199 -10.78 9.09 -8.18
N HIS A 200 -9.70 8.54 -7.63
CA HIS A 200 -8.50 8.15 -8.35
C HIS A 200 -8.28 6.67 -8.13
N ASN A 201 -8.05 5.95 -9.21
CA ASN A 201 -7.67 4.55 -9.12
C ASN A 201 -6.19 4.49 -8.74
N LEU A 202 -5.88 3.61 -7.79
CA LEU A 202 -4.52 3.45 -7.28
C LEU A 202 -4.22 1.97 -7.22
N LEU A 203 -3.18 1.53 -7.93
CA LEU A 203 -2.64 0.20 -7.70
C LEU A 203 -1.99 0.11 -6.32
N VAL A 204 -1.28 1.18 -5.92
CA VAL A 204 -0.68 1.34 -4.60
C VAL A 204 -0.94 2.75 -4.08
N GLY A 205 -1.65 2.84 -2.96
CA GLY A 205 -1.83 4.08 -2.18
C GLY A 205 -1.79 3.79 -0.68
N ASN A 206 -2.15 4.77 0.15
CA ASN A 206 -2.35 4.56 1.60
C ASN A 206 -3.79 4.87 2.01
N ALA A 207 -4.23 4.27 3.11
CA ALA A 207 -5.60 4.37 3.58
C ALA A 207 -5.99 5.81 3.98
N ALA A 208 -5.10 6.54 4.66
CA ALA A 208 -5.37 7.92 5.08
C ALA A 208 -5.75 8.82 3.88
N THR A 209 -5.03 8.70 2.77
CA THR A 209 -5.31 9.44 1.54
C THR A 209 -6.59 8.95 0.87
N ALA A 210 -6.80 7.63 0.79
CA ALA A 210 -7.97 7.05 0.14
C ALA A 210 -9.29 7.49 0.79
N PHE A 211 -9.32 7.67 2.12
CA PHE A 211 -10.51 8.08 2.86
C PHE A 211 -10.60 9.60 3.11
N ALA A 212 -9.64 10.40 2.67
CA ALA A 212 -9.62 11.85 2.93
C ALA A 212 -10.86 12.60 2.39
N GLY A 213 -11.49 12.08 1.33
CA GLY A 213 -12.73 12.62 0.75
C GLY A 213 -14.01 12.31 1.56
N HIS A 214 -13.92 11.51 2.63
CA HIS A 214 -15.05 11.10 3.47
C HIS A 214 -14.90 11.66 4.89
N PRO A 215 -15.55 12.80 5.22
CA PRO A 215 -15.49 13.37 6.55
C PRO A 215 -15.91 12.36 7.62
N GLY A 216 -15.07 12.20 8.65
CA GLY A 216 -15.28 11.26 9.76
C GLY A 216 -14.90 9.81 9.47
N ALA A 217 -14.44 9.47 8.26
CA ALA A 217 -14.03 8.10 7.94
C ALA A 217 -12.70 7.72 8.60
N TRP A 218 -11.60 8.42 8.29
CA TRP A 218 -10.28 8.02 8.75
C TRP A 218 -9.80 8.80 9.99
N PRO A 219 -9.19 8.13 10.99
CA PRO A 219 -9.08 6.67 11.15
C PRO A 219 -10.29 6.05 11.88
N ASP A 220 -11.09 6.84 12.60
CA ASP A 220 -11.98 6.29 13.63
C ASP A 220 -13.32 5.75 13.08
N GLY A 221 -13.74 6.20 11.90
CA GLY A 221 -15.00 5.78 11.27
C GLY A 221 -14.88 4.53 10.39
N VAL A 222 -13.67 4.11 10.01
CA VAL A 222 -13.48 2.91 9.20
C VAL A 222 -13.54 1.63 10.04
N LYS A 223 -13.86 0.53 9.37
CA LYS A 223 -13.82 -0.82 9.92
C LYS A 223 -12.94 -1.71 9.04
N PHE A 224 -12.28 -2.67 9.67
CA PHE A 224 -11.40 -3.61 9.00
C PHE A 224 -12.03 -5.00 8.99
N PHE A 225 -12.10 -5.63 7.82
CA PHE A 225 -12.66 -6.96 7.65
C PHE A 225 -11.69 -7.85 6.90
N ALA A 226 -11.62 -9.12 7.29
CA ALA A 226 -10.73 -10.10 6.71
C ALA A 226 -11.49 -11.38 6.36
N HIS A 227 -11.05 -12.07 5.32
CA HIS A 227 -11.59 -13.35 4.90
C HIS A 227 -10.45 -14.27 4.46
N ALA A 228 -10.46 -15.51 4.96
CA ALA A 228 -9.48 -16.51 4.54
C ALA A 228 -9.77 -16.95 3.11
N LEU A 229 -8.73 -17.14 2.28
CA LEU A 229 -8.94 -17.76 0.98
C LEU A 229 -9.32 -19.23 1.17
N ARG A 230 -10.18 -19.77 0.30
CA ARG A 230 -10.38 -21.23 0.25
C ARG A 230 -9.08 -21.85 -0.27
N GLN A 231 -8.55 -22.82 0.48
CA GLN A 231 -7.40 -23.63 0.06
C GLN A 231 -7.82 -24.66 -0.97
#